data_AF-A0A0F9UCM5-F1
#
_entry.id   AF-A0A0F9UCM5-F1
#
_cell.length_a   1.000
_cell.length_b   1.000
_cell.length_c   1.000
_cell.angle_alpha   90.00
_cell.angle_beta   90.00
_cell.angle_gamma   90.00
#
_symmetry.space_group_name_H-M   'P 1'
#
loop_
_entity.id
_entity.type
_entity.pdbx_description
1 polymer ?
#
loop_
_entity_poly.entity_id
_entity_poly.type
_entity_poly.pdbx_seq_one_letter_code
_entity_poly.pdbx_strand_id
1 'polypeptide(L)'
;MDFFEKYMKETLETIRTFKNGYISVKRIRIASNVKSSDRSKINFIWRGLRSLAAIDFLELNGSKTHKIYKLKYPEVPIDIEKIVSQVNEERKKS
;
A
#
# COMPACT_ATOMS: atom_id res chain seq x y z
N MET A 1 -7.22 -17.06 7.73
CA MET A 1 -6.89 -15.67 7.31
C MET A 1 -5.72 -15.72 6.36
N ASP A 2 -5.84 -15.19 5.15
CA ASP A 2 -4.68 -14.98 4.27
C ASP A 2 -3.77 -13.94 4.94
N PHE A 3 -2.54 -14.33 5.24
CA PHE A 3 -1.56 -13.47 5.91
C PHE A 3 -1.34 -12.18 5.10
N PHE A 4 -1.37 -12.27 3.77
CA PHE A 4 -1.26 -11.11 2.89
C PHE A 4 -2.42 -10.12 3.06
N GLU A 5 -3.64 -10.63 3.18
CA GLU A 5 -4.84 -9.80 3.33
C GLU A 5 -4.77 -8.95 4.60
N LYS A 6 -4.33 -9.55 5.71
CA LYS A 6 -4.10 -8.84 6.97
C LYS A 6 -3.13 -7.68 6.79
N TYR A 7 -1.97 -7.91 6.18
CA TYR A 7 -0.99 -6.83 5.95
C TYR A 7 -1.48 -5.79 4.95
N MET A 8 -2.28 -6.18 3.96
CA MET A 8 -2.88 -5.24 3.02
C MET A 8 -3.84 -4.30 3.73
N LYS A 9 -4.72 -4.83 4.58
CA LYS A 9 -5.64 -4.03 5.40
C LYS A 9 -4.87 -3.06 6.31
N GLU A 10 -3.85 -3.55 7.02
CA GLU A 10 -2.99 -2.69 7.87
C GLU A 10 -2.29 -1.58 7.05
N THR A 11 -1.83 -1.91 5.84
CA THR A 11 -1.18 -0.95 4.92
C THR A 11 -2.18 0.13 4.47
N LEU A 12 -3.40 -0.26 4.10
CA LEU A 12 -4.45 0.66 3.66
C LEU A 12 -4.97 1.56 4.79
N GLU A 13 -5.16 1.01 5.99
CA GLU A 13 -5.48 1.81 7.18
C GLU A 13 -4.40 2.87 7.44
N THR A 14 -3.13 2.47 7.33
CA THR A 14 -2.02 3.41 7.47
C THR A 14 -2.06 4.49 6.39
N ILE A 15 -2.29 4.11 5.12
CA ILE A 15 -2.42 5.06 4.00
C ILE A 15 -3.58 6.03 4.23
N ARG A 16 -4.70 5.56 4.78
CA ARG A 16 -5.87 6.39 5.09
C ARG A 16 -5.57 7.52 6.08
N THR A 17 -4.59 7.34 6.96
CA THR A 17 -4.13 8.42 7.86
C THR A 17 -3.34 9.51 7.14
N PHE A 18 -2.82 9.24 5.93
CA PHE A 18 -2.10 10.21 5.12
C PHE A 18 -3.09 11.07 4.33
N LYS A 19 -3.70 12.06 5.02
CA LYS A 19 -4.69 12.98 4.45
C LYS A 19 -4.28 13.61 3.12
N ASN A 20 -2.98 13.87 2.91
CA ASN A 20 -2.40 14.30 1.65
C ASN A 20 -0.88 14.05 1.65
N GLY A 21 -0.34 13.80 0.45
CA GLY A 21 1.10 13.73 0.21
C GLY A 21 1.59 12.35 -0.24
N TYR A 22 2.92 12.22 -0.24
CA TYR A 22 3.58 11.09 -0.86
C TYR A 22 3.54 9.81 0.00
N ILE A 23 3.32 8.68 -0.63
CA ILE A 23 3.27 7.36 -0.01
C ILE A 23 4.57 6.63 -0.36
N SER A 24 5.24 6.06 0.64
CA SER A 24 6.44 5.26 0.42
C SER A 24 6.54 4.16 1.47
N VAL A 25 7.31 3.11 1.17
CA VAL A 25 7.59 2.02 2.11
C VAL A 25 8.14 2.58 3.42
N LYS A 26 9.07 3.54 3.35
CA LYS A 26 9.66 4.17 4.54
C LYS A 26 8.61 4.90 5.38
N ARG A 27 7.69 5.63 4.74
CA ARG A 27 6.65 6.41 5.43
C ARG A 27 5.65 5.49 6.13
N ILE A 28 5.16 4.46 5.44
CA ILE A 28 4.26 3.46 6.02
C ILE A 28 4.95 2.73 7.16
N ARG A 29 6.20 2.27 6.97
CA ARG A 29 6.98 1.61 8.03
C ARG A 29 7.03 2.44 9.32
N ILE A 30 7.33 3.73 9.20
CA ILE A 30 7.41 4.64 10.36
C ILE A 30 6.03 4.82 11.00
N ALA A 31 4.98 5.06 10.20
CA ALA A 31 3.63 5.26 10.71
C ALA A 31 3.04 4.00 11.38
N SER A 32 3.37 2.81 10.87
CA SER A 32 2.96 1.52 11.44
C SER A 32 3.91 0.99 12.52
N ASN A 33 4.89 1.79 12.98
CA ASN A 33 5.89 1.44 13.99
C ASN A 33 6.63 0.10 13.71
N VAL A 34 6.94 -0.17 12.44
CA VAL A 34 7.65 -1.37 12.01
C VAL A 34 9.16 -1.13 12.12
N LYS A 35 9.86 -2.01 12.85
CA LYS A 35 11.32 -1.93 13.01
C LYS A 35 12.02 -2.11 11.65
N SER A 36 13.14 -1.43 11.45
CA SER A 36 13.97 -1.59 10.25
C SER A 36 14.51 -3.01 10.04
N SER A 37 14.67 -3.76 11.14
CA SER A 37 15.08 -5.16 11.16
C SER A 37 13.96 -6.14 10.75
N ASP A 38 12.69 -5.72 10.77
CA ASP A 38 11.56 -6.55 10.34
C ASP A 38 11.44 -6.53 8.80
N ARG A 39 12.36 -7.25 8.16
CA ARG A 39 12.45 -7.34 6.70
C ARG A 39 11.20 -7.95 6.08
N SER A 40 10.54 -8.86 6.79
CA SER A 40 9.31 -9.51 6.35
C SER A 40 8.17 -8.50 6.22
N LYS A 41 7.89 -7.71 7.26
CA LYS A 41 6.84 -6.66 7.19
C LYS A 41 7.17 -5.59 6.16
N ILE A 42 8.45 -5.19 6.06
CA ILE A 42 8.88 -4.24 5.02
C ILE A 42 8.60 -4.78 3.62
N ASN A 43 8.86 -6.08 3.40
CA ASN A 43 8.56 -6.73 2.13
C ASN A 43 7.05 -6.79 1.86
N PHE A 44 6.23 -7.05 2.87
CA PHE A 44 4.77 -6.99 2.72
C PHE A 44 4.27 -5.60 2.33
N ILE A 45 4.77 -4.54 2.97
CA ILE A 45 4.44 -3.16 2.61
C ILE A 45 4.83 -2.89 1.15
N TRP A 46 6.04 -3.28 0.74
CA TRP A 46 6.52 -3.09 -0.63
C TRP A 46 5.64 -3.83 -1.66
N ARG A 47 5.31 -5.10 -1.39
CA ARG A 47 4.40 -5.88 -2.23
C ARG A 47 3.01 -5.25 -2.28
N GLY A 48 2.51 -4.79 -1.14
CA GLY A 48 1.21 -4.14 -1.03
C GLY A 48 1.13 -2.89 -1.89
N LEU A 49 2.10 -1.99 -1.79
CA LEU A 49 2.19 -0.80 -2.64
C LEU A 49 2.26 -1.14 -4.13
N ARG A 50 2.99 -2.20 -4.49
CA ARG A 50 3.06 -2.66 -5.89
C ARG A 50 1.72 -3.16 -6.40
N SER A 51 0.99 -3.94 -5.59
CA SER A 51 -0.35 -4.42 -5.94
C SER A 51 -1.36 -3.27 -6.05
N LEU A 52 -1.29 -2.30 -5.14
CA LEU A 52 -2.14 -1.10 -5.20
C LEU A 52 -1.84 -0.24 -6.44
N ALA A 53 -0.59 -0.16 -6.88
CA ALA A 53 -0.24 0.49 -8.14
C ALA A 53 -0.72 -0.29 -9.37
N ALA A 54 -0.76 -1.63 -9.30
CA ALA A 54 -1.24 -2.47 -10.40
C ALA A 54 -2.75 -2.31 -10.65
N ILE A 55 -3.54 -2.07 -9.61
CA ILE A 55 -4.99 -1.81 -9.72
C ILE A 55 -5.33 -0.32 -9.89
N ASP A 56 -4.37 0.52 -10.31
CA ASP A 56 -4.57 1.96 -10.51
C ASP A 56 -5.00 2.75 -9.25
N PHE A 57 -4.86 2.20 -8.04
CA PHE A 57 -5.16 2.91 -6.79
C PHE A 57 -4.05 3.92 -6.43
N LEU A 58 -2.80 3.56 -6.71
CA LEU A 58 -1.63 4.40 -6.51
C LEU A 58 -0.95 4.74 -7.83
N GLU A 59 -0.57 6.01 -7.99
CA GLU A 59 0.28 6.45 -9.08
C GLU A 59 1.70 6.71 -8.60
N LEU A 60 2.69 6.40 -9.44
CA LEU A 60 4.08 6.79 -9.16
C LEU A 60 4.22 8.32 -9.21
N ASN A 61 4.82 8.88 -8.17
CA ASN A 61 5.10 10.29 -8.03
C ASN A 61 6.62 10.50 -7.93
N GLY A 62 7.31 10.50 -9.08
CA GLY A 62 8.73 10.81 -9.19
C GLY A 62 9.65 9.62 -9.52
N SER A 63 10.89 9.71 -9.02
CA SER A 63 12.05 8.92 -9.48
C SER A 63 11.90 7.41 -9.36
N LYS A 64 12.46 6.68 -10.35
CA LYS A 64 12.50 5.21 -10.43
C LYS A 64 13.25 4.53 -9.28
N THR A 65 14.18 5.22 -8.60
CA THR A 65 15.03 4.64 -7.55
C THR A 65 14.35 4.57 -6.18
N HIS A 66 13.63 5.61 -5.78
CA HIS A 66 12.83 5.61 -4.56
C HIS A 66 11.37 5.66 -4.97
N LYS A 67 10.74 4.49 -5.11
CA LYS A 67 9.32 4.42 -5.50
C LYS A 67 8.48 5.16 -4.47
N ILE A 68 8.09 6.34 -4.88
CA ILE A 68 7.20 7.23 -4.17
C ILE A 68 5.89 7.20 -4.96
N TYR A 69 4.79 7.09 -4.23
CA TYR A 69 3.46 7.02 -4.77
C TYR A 69 2.63 8.22 -4.32
N LYS A 70 1.50 8.43 -4.99
CA LYS A 70 0.42 9.32 -4.56
C LYS A 70 -0.90 8.57 -4.74
N LEU A 71 -1.91 8.92 -3.96
CA LEU A 71 -3.27 8.47 -4.24
C LEU A 71 -3.69 9.04 -5.60
N LYS A 72 -4.23 8.19 -6.48
CA LYS A 72 -4.76 8.64 -7.76
C LYS A 72 -5.97 9.56 -7.56
N TYR A 73 -6.84 9.19 -6.62
CA TYR A 73 -8.06 9.91 -6.26
C TYR A 73 -8.07 10.21 -4.75
N PRO A 74 -7.37 11.26 -4.27
CA PRO A 74 -7.29 11.57 -2.84
C PRO A 74 -8.63 12.03 -2.24
N GLU A 75 -9.55 12.53 -3.07
CA GLU A 75 -10.89 12.99 -2.69
C GLU A 75 -11.85 11.82 -2.43
N VAL A 76 -11.55 10.63 -2.96
CA VAL A 76 -12.42 9.46 -2.86
C VAL A 76 -12.15 8.73 -1.54
N PRO A 77 -13.18 8.46 -0.72
CA PRO A 77 -13.02 7.66 0.48
C PRO A 77 -12.42 6.28 0.18
N ILE A 78 -11.44 5.89 1.00
CA ILE A 78 -10.76 4.61 0.87
C ILE A 78 -11.67 3.50 1.44
N ASP A 79 -12.28 2.72 0.55
CA ASP A 79 -13.00 1.49 0.90
C ASP A 79 -12.02 0.30 0.92
N ILE A 80 -11.59 -0.05 2.13
CA ILE A 80 -10.54 -1.05 2.36
C ILE A 80 -10.97 -2.43 1.84
N GLU A 81 -12.20 -2.86 2.12
CA GLU A 81 -12.68 -4.19 1.74
C GLU A 81 -12.80 -4.33 0.22
N LYS A 82 -13.29 -3.29 -0.45
CA LYS A 82 -13.35 -3.25 -1.91
C LYS A 82 -11.96 -3.32 -2.54
N ILE A 83 -11.01 -2.52 -2.04
CA ILE A 83 -9.65 -2.48 -2.57
C ILE A 83 -8.94 -3.82 -2.37
N VAL A 84 -9.06 -4.41 -1.18
CA VAL A 84 -8.51 -5.74 -0.88
C VAL A 84 -9.07 -6.80 -1.82
N SER A 85 -10.39 -6.77 -2.09
CA SER A 85 -11.03 -7.69 -3.03
C SER A 85 -10.46 -7.55 -4.44
N GLN A 86 -10.31 -6.32 -4.94
CA GLN A 86 -9.71 -6.04 -6.25
C GLN A 86 -8.26 -6.54 -6.34
N VAL A 87 -7.45 -6.30 -5.30
CA VAL A 87 -6.07 -6.81 -5.25
C VAL A 87 -6.04 -8.34 -5.27
N ASN A 88 -6.94 -9.00 -4.55
CA ASN A 88 -6.99 -10.45 -4.52
C ASN A 88 -7.43 -11.05 -5.86
N GLU A 89 -8.34 -10.40 -6.58
CA GLU A 89 -8.71 -10.79 -7.94
C GLU A 89 -7.53 -10.65 -8.90
N GLU A 90 -6.82 -9.53 -8.85
CA GLU A 90 -5.64 -9.29 -9.68
C GLU A 90 -4.53 -10.31 -9.39
N ARG A 91 -4.34 -10.68 -8.13
CA ARG A 91 -3.40 -11.74 -7.71
C ARG A 91 -3.78 -13.13 -8.19
N LYS A 92 -5.06 -13.42 -8.43
CA LYS A 92 -5.52 -14.72 -8.95
C LYS A 92 -5.39 -14.81 -10.47
N LYS A 93 -5.30 -13.67 -11.17
CA LYS A 93 -5.14 -13.60 -12.63
C LYS A 93 -3.67 -13.68 -13.08
N SER A 94 -2.73 -13.36 -12.19
CA SER A 94 -1.27 -13.40 -12.43
C SER A 94 -0.64 -14.71 -11.97
#